data_AF-A0A7I7QE78-F1
#
_entry.id   AF-A0A7I7QE78-F1
#
_cell.length_a   1.000
_cell.length_b   1.000
_cell.length_c   1.000
_cell.angle_alpha   90.00
_cell.angle_beta   90.00
_cell.angle_gamma   90.00
#
_symmetry.space_group_name_H-M   'P 1'
#
loop_
_entity.id
_entity.type
_entity.pdbx_description
1 polymer ?
#
loop_
_entity_poly.entity_id
_entity_poly.type
_entity_poly.pdbx_seq_one_letter_code
_entity_poly.pdbx_strand_id
1 'polypeptide(L)'
;MSAGIGITPVLAMLHALAAARSTRDVWWLHTSRNPETQTFADEVTTLIESLPNARQRVFYTQTQGRLGQQAIAALGLPVDAAAYLCGPT
;
A
#
# COMPACT_ATOMS: atom_id res chain seq x y z
N MET A 1 -4.40 0.10 -2.70
CA MET A 1 -3.71 -1.16 -3.01
C MET A 1 -2.99 -1.03 -4.34
N SER A 2 -1.77 -1.54 -4.47
CA SER A 2 -1.07 -1.57 -5.76
C SER A 2 -0.24 -2.83 -5.98
N ALA A 3 0.04 -3.14 -7.24
CA ALA A 3 0.90 -4.25 -7.63
C ALA A 3 2.00 -3.80 -8.60
N GLY A 4 3.27 -4.10 -8.29
CA GLY A 4 4.42 -3.72 -9.10
C GLY A 4 4.44 -2.20 -9.38
N ILE A 5 4.65 -1.82 -10.64
CA ILE A 5 4.74 -0.40 -11.02
C ILE A 5 3.42 0.38 -10.86
N GLY A 6 2.28 -0.32 -10.68
CA GLY A 6 1.00 0.30 -10.31
C GLY A 6 1.05 1.04 -8.96
N ILE A 7 2.17 0.95 -8.24
CA ILE A 7 2.47 1.79 -7.07
C ILE A 7 2.53 3.29 -7.41
N THR A 8 2.87 3.66 -8.64
CA THR A 8 3.11 5.06 -9.05
C THR A 8 1.94 6.02 -8.81
N PRO A 9 0.69 5.77 -9.27
CA PRO A 9 -0.42 6.69 -9.01
C PRO A 9 -0.80 6.75 -7.53
N VAL A 10 -0.69 5.63 -6.80
CA VAL A 10 -1.02 5.62 -5.37
C VAL A 10 0.07 6.26 -4.51
N LEU A 11 1.33 6.26 -4.95
CA LEU A 11 2.43 7.01 -4.34
C LEU A 11 2.19 8.51 -4.43
N ALA A 12 1.71 9.02 -5.58
CA ALA A 12 1.32 10.42 -5.72
C ALA A 12 0.19 10.80 -4.73
N MET A 13 -0.78 9.90 -4.50
CA MET A 13 -1.82 10.11 -3.49
C MET A 13 -1.24 10.14 -2.07
N LEU A 14 -0.28 9.27 -1.75
CA LEU A 14 0.39 9.24 -0.45
C LEU A 14 1.18 10.53 -0.19
N HIS A 15 1.89 11.04 -1.20
CA HIS A 15 2.53 12.36 -1.14
C HIS A 15 1.53 13.48 -0.82
N ALA A 16 0.37 13.49 -1.49
CA ALA A 16 -0.67 14.50 -1.22
C ALA A 16 -1.18 14.42 0.23
N LEU A 17 -1.36 13.21 0.78
CA LEU A 17 -1.77 13.01 2.17
C LEU A 17 -0.69 13.49 3.16
N ALA A 18 0.58 13.16 2.91
CA ALA A 18 1.69 13.57 3.75
C ALA A 18 1.88 15.10 3.74
N ALA A 19 1.85 15.72 2.55
CA ALA A 19 1.94 17.17 2.40
C ALA A 19 0.82 17.91 3.13
N ALA A 20 -0.40 17.35 3.12
CA ALA A 20 -1.54 17.87 3.85
C ALA A 20 -1.53 17.54 5.36
N ARG A 21 -0.54 16.80 5.86
CA ARG A 21 -0.47 16.27 7.24
C ARG A 21 -1.77 15.59 7.65
N SER A 22 -2.28 14.74 6.75
CA SER A 22 -3.59 14.12 6.91
C SER A 22 -3.68 13.31 8.20
N THR A 23 -4.81 13.44 8.91
CA THR A 23 -5.13 12.59 10.08
C THR A 23 -6.00 11.39 9.72
N ARG A 24 -6.28 11.17 8.44
CA ARG A 24 -7.08 10.04 7.95
C ARG A 24 -6.42 8.71 8.34
N ASP A 25 -7.24 7.71 8.60
CA ASP A 25 -6.76 6.33 8.68
C ASP A 25 -6.38 5.83 7.27
N VAL A 26 -5.10 5.52 7.06
CA VAL A 26 -4.53 5.12 5.77
C VAL A 26 -4.00 3.69 5.85
N TRP A 27 -4.55 2.83 4.99
CA TRP A 27 -4.04 1.48 4.78
C TRP A 27 -3.29 1.38 3.45
N TRP A 28 -1.96 1.29 3.53
CA TRP A 28 -1.10 1.08 2.38
C TRP A 28 -0.85 -0.41 2.16
N LEU A 29 -1.44 -0.95 1.10
CA LEU A 29 -1.26 -2.35 0.69
C LEU A 29 -0.51 -2.39 -0.65
N HIS A 30 0.65 -3.02 -0.68
CA HIS A 30 1.45 -3.17 -1.89
C HIS A 30 1.88 -4.62 -2.11
N THR A 31 1.89 -5.07 -3.36
CA THR A 31 2.41 -6.39 -3.72
C THR A 31 3.57 -6.26 -4.71
N SER A 32 4.71 -6.86 -4.38
CA SER A 32 5.85 -7.01 -5.29
C SER A 32 6.29 -8.48 -5.36
N ARG A 33 7.31 -8.79 -6.15
CA ARG A 33 7.83 -10.16 -6.20
C ARG A 33 8.59 -10.50 -4.92
N ASN A 34 9.47 -9.60 -4.49
CA ASN A 34 10.36 -9.72 -3.35
C ASN A 34 10.83 -8.31 -2.92
N PRO A 35 11.56 -8.17 -1.79
CA PRO A 35 12.05 -6.87 -1.33
C PRO A 35 12.93 -6.16 -2.37
N GLU A 36 13.76 -6.91 -3.10
CA GLU A 36 14.73 -6.35 -4.06
C GLU A 36 14.06 -5.69 -5.27
N THR A 37 12.83 -6.10 -5.58
CA THR A 37 12.02 -5.56 -6.67
C THR A 37 10.90 -4.64 -6.20
N GLN A 38 10.82 -4.34 -4.89
CA GLN A 38 9.87 -3.38 -4.37
C GLN A 38 10.32 -1.95 -4.75
N THR A 39 9.64 -1.36 -5.72
CA THR A 39 9.91 0.02 -6.14
C THR A 39 9.50 1.00 -5.04
N PHE A 40 10.30 2.06 -4.83
CA PHE A 40 10.02 3.15 -3.88
C PHE A 40 9.87 2.73 -2.41
N ALA A 41 10.50 1.62 -1.99
CA ALA A 41 10.35 1.11 -0.63
C ALA A 41 10.65 2.16 0.46
N ASP A 42 11.82 2.81 0.38
CA ASP A 42 12.27 3.80 1.38
C ASP A 42 11.41 5.07 1.36
N GLU A 43 11.01 5.52 0.17
CA GLU A 43 10.16 6.70 -0.01
C GLU A 43 8.77 6.48 0.59
N VAL A 44 8.17 5.31 0.33
CA VAL A 44 6.89 4.92 0.92
C VAL A 44 7.00 4.84 2.44
N THR A 45 8.03 4.17 2.97
CA THR A 45 8.24 4.04 4.42
C THR A 45 8.34 5.43 5.07
N THR A 46 9.13 6.33 4.50
CA THR A 46 9.29 7.71 5.00
C THR A 46 7.96 8.47 5.03
N LEU A 47 7.16 8.37 3.97
CA LEU A 47 5.86 9.04 3.91
C LEU A 47 4.85 8.44 4.90
N ILE A 48 4.83 7.11 5.04
CA ILE A 48 3.96 6.43 6.01
C ILE A 48 4.32 6.83 7.43
N GLU A 49 5.60 6.88 7.79
CA GLU A 49 6.07 7.29 9.12
C GLU A 49 5.74 8.76 9.45
N SER A 50 5.58 9.60 8.43
CA SER A 50 5.17 11.01 8.60
C SER A 50 3.68 11.20 8.93
N LEU A 51 2.85 10.17 8.72
CA LEU A 51 1.41 10.22 8.92
C LEU A 51 1.02 9.60 10.28
N PRO A 52 0.18 10.27 11.09
CA PRO A 52 -0.14 9.81 12.44
C PRO A 52 -0.94 8.49 12.47
N ASN A 53 -1.72 8.22 11.41
CA ASN A 53 -2.66 7.10 11.33
C ASN A 53 -2.46 6.29 10.05
N ALA A 54 -1.22 5.91 9.73
CA ALA A 54 -0.92 5.11 8.55
C ALA A 54 -0.37 3.71 8.89
N ARG A 55 -0.78 2.71 8.11
CA ARG A 55 -0.33 1.32 8.26
C ARG A 55 0.14 0.79 6.92
N GLN A 56 1.34 0.22 6.88
CA GLN A 56 1.91 -0.40 5.69
C GLN A 56 1.86 -1.93 5.79
N ARG A 57 1.43 -2.57 4.70
CA ARG A 57 1.55 -4.01 4.47
C ARG A 57 2.08 -4.25 3.06
N VAL A 58 3.20 -4.95 2.99
CA VAL A 58 3.80 -5.41 1.73
C VAL A 58 3.68 -6.92 1.66
N PHE A 59 3.24 -7.43 0.51
CA PHE A 59 3.13 -8.86 0.23
C PHE A 59 4.10 -9.24 -0.88
N TYR A 60 4.87 -10.30 -0.66
CA TYR A 60 5.86 -10.79 -1.60
C TYR A 60 5.36 -12.06 -2.27
N THR A 61 5.07 -11.94 -3.56
CA THR A 61 4.44 -13.03 -4.32
C THR A 61 5.35 -14.25 -4.49
N GLN A 62 6.68 -14.09 -4.38
CA GLN A 62 7.63 -15.19 -4.44
C GLN A 62 7.49 -16.17 -3.28
N THR A 63 7.15 -15.70 -2.07
CA THR A 63 7.05 -16.53 -0.86
C THR A 63 5.61 -16.75 -0.40
N GLN A 64 4.72 -15.80 -0.68
CA GLN A 64 3.33 -15.81 -0.19
C GLN A 64 2.32 -16.12 -1.29
N GLY A 65 2.75 -16.20 -2.56
CA GLY A 65 1.84 -16.29 -3.70
C GLY A 65 1.11 -14.96 -3.96
N ARG A 66 0.17 -14.97 -4.91
CA ARG A 66 -0.62 -13.78 -5.24
C ARG A 66 -1.53 -13.41 -4.08
N LEU A 67 -1.65 -12.11 -3.78
CA LEU A 67 -2.59 -11.60 -2.79
C LEU A 67 -4.03 -11.90 -3.25
N GLY A 68 -4.71 -12.76 -2.49
CA GLY A 68 -6.09 -13.19 -2.78
C GLY A 68 -7.11 -12.68 -1.77
N GLN A 69 -8.39 -12.96 -2.03
CA GLN A 69 -9.51 -12.48 -1.20
C GLN A 69 -9.39 -12.88 0.28
N GLN A 70 -9.00 -14.12 0.58
CA GLN A 70 -8.84 -14.58 1.98
C GLN A 70 -7.77 -13.79 2.73
N ALA A 71 -6.64 -13.52 2.07
CA ALA A 71 -5.56 -12.72 2.68
C ALA A 71 -5.99 -11.27 2.90
N ILE A 72 -6.79 -10.69 2.00
CA ILE A 72 -7.37 -9.35 2.18
C ILE A 72 -8.38 -9.34 3.34
N ALA A 73 -9.27 -10.33 3.41
CA ALA A 73 -10.26 -10.44 4.48
C ALA A 73 -9.60 -10.56 5.87
N ALA A 74 -8.48 -11.28 5.96
CA ALA A 74 -7.73 -11.45 7.19
C ALA A 74 -7.07 -10.15 7.71
N LEU A 75 -6.99 -9.08 6.90
CA LEU A 75 -6.43 -7.80 7.33
C LEU A 75 -7.37 -6.97 8.21
N GLY A 76 -8.67 -7.30 8.25
CA GLY A 76 -9.64 -6.55 9.04
C GLY A 76 -9.76 -5.09 8.60
N LEU A 77 -9.72 -4.82 7.30
CA LEU A 77 -9.85 -3.47 6.75
C LEU A 77 -11.22 -2.85 7.11
N PRO A 78 -11.31 -1.53 7.35
CA PRO A 78 -12.59 -0.87 7.56
C PRO A 78 -13.55 -1.09 6.39
N VAL A 79 -14.81 -1.42 6.68
CA VAL A 79 -15.83 -1.75 5.67
C VAL A 79 -16.35 -0.53 4.92
N ASP A 80 -16.13 0.66 5.47
CA ASP A 80 -16.50 1.97 4.94
C ASP A 80 -15.31 2.69 4.26
N ALA A 81 -14.18 1.99 4.05
CA ALA A 81 -13.00 2.56 3.42
C ALA A 81 -13.22 2.86 1.92
N ALA A 82 -12.74 4.02 1.47
CA ALA A 82 -12.54 4.27 0.05
C ALA A 82 -11.28 3.52 -0.45
N ALA A 83 -11.47 2.54 -1.33
CA ALA A 83 -10.38 1.74 -1.88
C ALA A 83 -9.94 2.25 -3.26
N TYR A 84 -8.64 2.52 -3.41
CA TYR A 84 -8.00 2.84 -4.68
C TYR A 84 -7.10 1.67 -5.09
N LEU A 85 -7.20 1.18 -6.32
CA LEU A 85 -6.45 0.03 -6.81
C LEU A 85 -5.73 0.36 -8.12
N CYS A 86 -4.47 -0.05 -8.24
CA CYS A 86 -3.73 0.04 -9.49
C CYS A 86 -2.74 -1.11 -9.66
N GLY A 87 -2.82 -1.82 -10.77
CA GLY A 87 -2.00 -2.98 -11.08
C GLY A 87 -2.50 -3.68 -12.35
N PRO A 88 -1.88 -4.81 -12.73
CA PRO A 88 -2.34 -5.62 -13.85
C PRO A 88 -3.76 -6.16 -13.63
N THR A 89 -4.49 -6.36 -14.73
CA THR A 89 -5.80 -7.03 -14.77
C THR A 89 -5.67 -8.54 -14.63
#